data_AF-A0AAF0BML0-F1
#
_entry.id   AF-A0AAF0BML0-F1
#
_cell.length_a   1.000
_cell.length_b   1.000
_cell.length_c   1.000
_cell.angle_alpha   90.00
_cell.angle_beta   90.00
_cell.angle_gamma   90.00
#
_symmetry.space_group_name_H-M   'P 1'
#
loop_
_entity.id
_entity.type
_entity.pdbx_description
1 polymer ?
#
loop_
_entity_poly.entity_id
_entity_poly.type
_entity_poly.pdbx_seq_one_letter_code
_entity_poly.pdbx_strand_id
1 'polypeptide(L)'
;MLGVSANVHYEIMGRRSSRWAILGVMNDRNEAITHAERAWGTNQFNGVKIIRESFDPGTQAFATVEIFSRGVARKASKYDQTGSIAPCLTPDDLYSADGRRSLHDLLHTTLHEWNLTPTEILHSLEHYYRLYNTGTKLQNAVQHTAISLEADQGSVQERMRKLYKVIDFAVAIMENEKGNVPKIEADRLKQAVEEVEEAPNRRFLLLCAITEYLRPLSSMNEKLRQIVGFLSPDRPAWVMDILDQFISELLLHDRVITSLLIEGEDRGDFMAQIAWLQAGQLHLNPPEDGKQQYDEQVLLLSGFLATSSLPQTARSLFERLKMEIESSKPLNKKGLLAQLASVDRLRQAVEALKIDISAADALDEALKSRSSRLINTQIIGEMVYDIKDPFAQIEFLLEIEALVVGMINKRMIANFILPILTRADNETIFLGLGGQPLKVLPKLTALQGKVNGADLSEMHRRKICEKLDEFGRTILENTQVLKRLHQLDVPVQEKAAKLLTMLADGYFTDGEARDRAELQARHYMKSPGFTEGLISGLGRADAEKALLNFRMLLSRANITKEDDS
;
A
#
# COMPACT_ATOMS: atom_id res chain seq x y z
N MET A 1 16.87 20.72 58.56
CA MET A 1 17.28 20.20 57.24
C MET A 1 16.77 18.78 57.09
N LEU A 2 16.44 18.42 55.84
CA LEU A 2 16.00 17.11 55.32
C LEU A 2 14.48 16.88 55.32
N GLY A 3 13.79 17.59 54.41
CA GLY A 3 12.54 17.11 53.81
C GLY A 3 12.87 16.42 52.48
N VAL A 4 12.49 15.15 52.38
CA VAL A 4 12.71 14.25 51.24
C VAL A 4 12.11 14.86 49.98
N SER A 5 12.93 15.17 48.97
CA SER A 5 12.47 15.51 47.63
C SER A 5 11.84 14.26 46.99
N ALA A 6 10.55 14.30 46.69
CA ALA A 6 9.87 13.20 46.03
C ALA A 6 10.50 12.95 44.65
N ASN A 7 11.01 11.73 44.42
CA ASN A 7 11.57 11.27 43.13
C ASN A 7 10.50 11.08 42.04
N VAL A 8 9.31 11.66 42.20
CA VAL A 8 8.16 11.49 41.32
C VAL A 8 7.36 12.78 41.27
N HIS A 9 7.11 13.29 40.06
CA HIS A 9 6.18 14.39 39.81
C HIS A 9 5.24 14.06 38.64
N TYR A 10 4.12 14.78 38.58
CA TYR A 10 3.06 14.60 37.61
C TYR A 10 2.88 15.87 36.78
N GLU A 11 3.21 15.81 35.50
CA GLU A 11 3.01 16.90 34.55
C GLU A 11 1.65 16.78 33.87
N ILE A 12 0.85 17.84 33.98
CA ILE A 12 -0.45 17.94 33.33
C ILE A 12 -0.26 18.69 32.02
N MET A 13 -0.67 18.09 30.90
CA MET A 13 -0.56 18.70 29.58
C MET A 13 -1.93 18.92 28.95
N GLY A 14 -2.13 20.09 28.36
CA GLY A 14 -3.31 20.45 27.57
C GLY A 14 -2.95 20.58 26.10
N ARG A 15 -3.81 20.05 25.22
CA ARG A 15 -3.66 20.13 23.77
C ARG A 15 -4.60 21.20 23.21
N ARG A 16 -4.03 22.18 22.51
CA ARG A 16 -4.79 23.13 21.68
C ARG A 16 -4.48 22.82 20.22
N SER A 17 -5.48 22.39 19.45
CA SER A 17 -5.31 21.93 18.07
C SER A 17 -4.25 20.79 17.98
N SER A 18 -3.02 21.06 17.53
CA SER A 18 -1.94 20.08 17.35
C SER A 18 -0.80 20.15 18.38
N ARG A 19 -0.75 21.18 19.24
CA ARG A 19 0.36 21.39 20.17
C ARG A 19 -0.02 21.08 21.62
N TRP A 20 0.89 20.44 22.32
CA TRP A 20 0.80 20.18 23.77
C TRP A 20 1.52 21.28 24.54
N ALA A 21 0.89 21.76 25.62
CA ALA A 21 1.47 22.69 26.56
C ALA A 21 1.31 22.15 27.99
N ILE A 22 2.34 22.33 28.82
CA ILE A 22 2.27 21.99 30.25
C ILE A 22 1.36 23.01 30.93
N LEU A 23 0.31 22.53 31.60
CA LEU A 23 -0.64 23.32 32.37
C LEU A 23 -0.23 23.43 33.84
N GLY A 24 0.55 22.46 34.34
CA GLY A 24 1.05 22.46 35.71
C GLY A 24 1.82 21.19 36.02
N VAL A 25 2.61 21.24 37.09
CA VAL A 25 3.35 20.10 37.64
C VAL A 25 2.95 19.94 39.11
N MET A 26 2.61 18.72 39.52
CA MET A 26 2.12 18.41 40.86
C MET A 26 2.86 17.20 41.44
N ASN A 27 2.95 17.11 42.76
CA ASN A 27 3.60 15.98 43.45
C ASN A 27 2.60 14.91 43.89
N ASP A 28 1.30 15.24 43.89
CA ASP A 28 0.21 14.31 44.21
C ASP A 28 -0.58 13.91 42.96
N ARG A 29 -0.91 12.61 42.87
CA ARG A 29 -1.61 12.03 41.73
C ARG A 29 -3.07 12.48 41.64
N ASN A 30 -3.77 12.54 42.76
CA ASN A 30 -5.20 12.85 42.79
C ASN A 30 -5.44 14.33 42.55
N GLU A 31 -4.54 15.20 43.04
CA GLU A 31 -4.53 16.62 42.70
C GLU A 31 -4.31 16.83 41.20
N ALA A 32 -3.36 16.12 40.59
CA ALA A 32 -3.09 16.20 39.16
C ALA A 32 -4.31 15.79 38.31
N ILE A 33 -5.01 14.71 38.69
CA ILE A 33 -6.24 14.26 38.02
C ILE A 33 -7.35 15.30 38.16
N THR A 34 -7.55 15.83 39.36
CA THR A 34 -8.58 16.87 39.61
C THR A 34 -8.32 18.13 38.78
N HIS A 35 -7.06 18.53 38.65
CA HIS A 35 -6.68 19.69 37.86
C HIS A 35 -6.81 19.46 36.35
N ALA A 36 -6.47 18.26 35.87
CA ALA A 36 -6.70 17.85 34.48
C ALA A 36 -8.20 17.84 34.12
N GLU A 37 -9.06 17.33 35.01
CA GLU A 37 -10.52 17.33 34.84
C GLU A 37 -11.11 18.75 34.81
N ARG A 38 -10.63 19.65 35.68
CA ARG A 38 -11.01 21.07 35.63
C ARG A 38 -10.59 21.72 34.32
N ALA A 39 -9.36 21.46 33.87
CA ALA A 39 -8.86 21.99 32.59
C ALA A 39 -9.70 21.49 31.40
N TRP A 40 -10.08 20.21 31.41
CA TRP A 40 -10.97 19.63 30.42
C TRP A 40 -12.36 20.30 30.41
N GLY A 41 -12.95 20.51 31.60
CA GLY A 41 -14.25 21.17 31.76
C GLY A 41 -14.32 22.62 31.26
N THR A 42 -13.20 23.27 31.00
CA THR A 42 -13.17 24.62 30.40
C THR A 42 -13.47 24.67 28.91
N ASN A 43 -13.53 23.51 28.22
CA ASN A 43 -13.66 23.40 26.75
C ASN A 43 -12.59 24.16 25.94
N GLN A 44 -11.49 24.59 26.56
CA GLN A 44 -10.39 25.29 25.87
C GLN A 44 -9.36 24.35 25.22
N PHE A 45 -9.45 23.04 25.48
CA PHE A 45 -8.47 22.04 25.06
C PHE A 45 -9.17 20.90 24.33
N ASN A 46 -8.59 20.47 23.21
CA ASN A 46 -9.05 19.31 22.45
C ASN A 46 -8.50 17.99 23.03
N GLY A 47 -7.64 18.06 24.05
CA GLY A 47 -7.17 16.91 24.79
C GLY A 47 -6.40 17.29 26.04
N VAL A 48 -6.42 16.44 27.06
CA VAL A 48 -5.67 16.61 28.30
C VAL A 48 -5.01 15.28 28.65
N LYS A 49 -3.76 15.30 29.12
CA LYS A 49 -3.07 14.10 29.61
C LYS A 49 -2.22 14.41 30.83
N ILE A 50 -1.92 13.37 31.61
CA ILE A 50 -1.02 13.46 32.77
C ILE A 50 0.12 12.49 32.56
N ILE A 51 1.33 13.01 32.69
CA ILE A 51 2.57 12.28 32.61
C ILE A 51 3.17 12.17 34.00
N ARG A 52 3.45 10.96 34.45
CA ARG A 52 4.25 10.68 35.64
C ARG A 52 5.71 10.60 35.22
N GLU A 53 6.54 11.47 35.76
CA GLU A 53 7.98 11.36 35.65
C GLU A 53 8.53 10.83 36.97
N SER A 54 9.28 9.73 36.91
CA SER A 54 10.01 9.21 38.05
C SER A 54 11.50 9.17 37.77
N PHE A 55 12.29 9.73 38.67
CA PHE A 55 13.74 9.73 38.59
C PHE A 55 14.30 8.50 39.32
N ASP A 56 15.13 7.72 38.63
CA ASP A 56 15.88 6.61 39.24
C ASP A 56 17.31 7.09 39.58
N PRO A 57 17.66 7.23 40.88
CA PRO A 57 19.00 7.66 41.29
C PRO A 57 20.12 6.69 40.90
N GLY A 58 19.80 5.40 40.72
CA GLY A 58 20.79 4.38 40.39
C GLY A 58 21.25 4.42 38.94
N THR A 59 20.35 4.78 38.02
CA THR A 59 20.63 4.85 36.58
C THR A 59 20.74 6.28 36.06
N GLN A 60 20.45 7.29 36.89
CA GLN A 60 20.34 8.70 36.53
C GLN A 60 19.36 8.95 35.36
N ALA A 61 18.38 8.07 35.18
CA ALA A 61 17.41 8.13 34.09
C ALA A 61 16.03 8.55 34.59
N PHE A 62 15.30 9.29 33.75
CA PHE A 62 13.90 9.61 33.96
C PHE A 62 13.02 8.59 33.23
N ALA A 63 12.08 7.99 33.96
CA ALA A 63 11.04 7.13 33.39
C ALA A 63 9.72 7.90 33.32
N THR A 64 9.24 8.08 32.10
CA THR A 64 8.06 8.89 31.77
C THR A 64 6.90 7.96 31.40
N VAL A 65 5.79 8.01 32.16
CA VAL A 65 4.61 7.16 31.95
C VAL A 65 3.34 8.01 31.90
N GLU A 66 2.57 7.91 30.84
CA GLU A 66 1.24 8.54 30.76
C GLU A 66 0.25 7.77 31.65
N ILE A 67 -0.34 8.45 32.64
CA ILE A 67 -1.23 7.81 33.63
C ILE A 67 -2.70 8.20 33.47
N PHE A 68 -2.98 9.19 32.61
CA PHE A 68 -4.33 9.70 32.33
C PHE A 68 -4.33 10.40 30.97
N SER A 69 -5.38 10.19 30.17
CA SER A 69 -5.58 10.86 28.89
C SER A 69 -7.06 11.02 28.58
N ARG A 70 -7.47 12.18 28.08
CA ARG A 70 -8.84 12.49 27.66
C ARG A 70 -8.84 13.35 26.40
N GLY A 71 -9.75 13.10 25.47
CA GLY A 71 -9.84 13.84 24.19
C GLY A 71 -8.78 13.49 23.14
N VAL A 72 -7.84 12.60 23.45
CA VAL A 72 -6.86 12.08 22.48
C VAL A 72 -7.02 10.59 22.38
N ALA A 73 -7.16 10.07 21.16
CA ALA A 73 -7.09 8.64 20.91
C ALA A 73 -5.77 8.11 21.52
N ARG A 74 -5.89 7.13 22.42
CA ARG A 74 -4.75 6.47 23.06
C ARG A 74 -3.76 6.10 21.95
N LYS A 75 -2.48 6.47 22.07
CA LYS A 75 -1.46 5.92 21.16
C LYS A 75 -1.51 4.41 21.35
N ALA A 76 -1.99 3.69 20.34
CA ALA A 76 -2.02 2.24 20.35
C ALA A 76 -0.62 1.75 20.73
N SER A 77 -0.54 0.96 21.79
CA SER A 77 0.70 0.28 22.15
C SER A 77 1.17 -0.55 20.96
N LYS A 78 2.48 -0.77 20.82
CA LYS A 78 3.00 -1.76 19.85
C LYS A 78 2.48 -3.19 20.16
N TYR A 79 1.91 -3.38 21.35
CA TYR A 79 1.22 -4.59 21.80
C TYR A 79 -0.32 -4.51 21.72
N ASP A 80 -0.91 -3.35 21.39
CA ASP A 80 -2.34 -3.20 21.05
C ASP A 80 -2.60 -3.61 19.58
N GLN A 81 -1.91 -4.66 19.11
CA GLN A 81 -2.10 -5.20 17.75
C GLN A 81 -3.30 -6.14 17.66
N THR A 82 -3.90 -6.52 18.79
CA THR A 82 -5.24 -7.12 18.79
C THR A 82 -6.20 -6.06 18.30
N GLY A 83 -6.99 -6.38 17.27
CA GLY A 83 -8.09 -5.53 16.85
C GLY A 83 -9.06 -5.25 18.01
N SER A 84 -10.15 -4.53 17.74
CA SER A 84 -11.23 -4.44 18.72
C SER A 84 -11.70 -5.87 19.05
N ILE A 85 -11.33 -6.38 20.23
CA ILE A 85 -11.75 -7.72 20.68
C ILE A 85 -13.26 -7.63 20.85
N ALA A 86 -13.98 -8.28 19.94
CA ALA A 86 -15.43 -8.36 20.00
C ALA A 86 -15.81 -9.23 21.22
N PRO A 87 -16.56 -8.70 22.20
CA PRO A 87 -16.94 -9.47 23.36
C PRO A 87 -17.99 -10.52 22.99
N CYS A 88 -17.73 -11.79 23.32
CA CYS A 88 -18.69 -12.86 23.14
C CYS A 88 -19.61 -12.93 24.36
N LEU A 89 -20.80 -12.33 24.30
CA LEU A 89 -21.73 -12.25 25.43
C LEU A 89 -22.78 -13.37 25.42
N THR A 90 -22.97 -13.98 24.26
CA THR A 90 -23.83 -15.15 24.03
C THR A 90 -23.02 -16.30 23.40
N PRO A 91 -23.54 -17.54 23.45
CA PRO A 91 -22.95 -18.66 22.72
C PRO A 91 -22.82 -18.39 21.22
N ASP A 92 -23.82 -17.79 20.59
CA ASP A 92 -23.80 -17.50 19.16
C ASP A 92 -22.68 -16.50 18.80
N ASP A 93 -22.42 -15.53 19.69
CA ASP A 93 -21.29 -14.60 19.51
C ASP A 93 -19.95 -15.35 19.50
N LEU A 94 -19.79 -16.37 20.35
CA LEU A 94 -18.55 -17.17 20.43
C LEU A 94 -18.30 -17.96 19.14
N TYR A 95 -19.35 -18.49 18.52
CA TYR A 95 -19.27 -19.22 17.26
C TYR A 95 -19.25 -18.32 16.02
N SER A 96 -19.56 -17.03 16.16
CA SER A 96 -19.54 -16.05 15.06
C SER A 96 -18.13 -15.86 14.47
N ALA A 97 -18.02 -15.32 13.25
CA ALA A 97 -16.74 -15.02 12.63
C ALA A 97 -15.89 -14.04 13.49
N ASP A 98 -16.53 -13.04 14.09
CA ASP A 98 -15.86 -12.07 14.97
C ASP A 98 -15.42 -12.71 16.29
N GLY A 99 -16.23 -13.62 16.85
CA GLY A 99 -15.87 -14.38 18.06
C GLY A 99 -14.67 -15.30 17.84
N ARG A 100 -14.64 -16.01 16.70
CA ARG A 100 -13.49 -16.85 16.31
C ARG A 100 -12.24 -16.01 16.03
N ARG A 101 -12.39 -14.82 15.46
CA ARG A 101 -11.28 -13.88 15.29
C ARG A 101 -10.75 -13.38 16.64
N SER A 102 -11.62 -13.01 17.58
CA SER A 102 -11.24 -12.66 18.96
C SER A 102 -10.51 -13.81 19.66
N LEU A 103 -10.99 -15.05 19.50
CA LEU A 103 -10.32 -16.24 20.04
C LEU A 103 -8.92 -16.41 19.44
N HIS A 104 -8.78 -16.23 18.13
CA HIS A 104 -7.49 -16.26 17.47
C HIS A 104 -6.53 -15.22 18.08
N ASP A 105 -6.96 -13.98 18.21
CA ASP A 105 -6.15 -12.87 18.72
C ASP A 105 -5.75 -13.09 20.20
N LEU A 106 -6.68 -13.57 21.04
CA LEU A 106 -6.45 -13.83 22.47
C LEU A 106 -5.57 -15.06 22.73
N LEU A 107 -5.68 -16.10 21.89
CA LEU A 107 -5.01 -17.37 22.07
C LEU A 107 -3.92 -17.63 21.02
N HIS A 108 -3.52 -16.62 20.23
CA HIS A 108 -2.63 -16.75 19.08
C HIS A 108 -1.39 -17.60 19.37
N THR A 109 -0.66 -17.30 20.46
CA THR A 109 0.53 -18.05 20.86
C THR A 109 0.25 -19.53 21.09
N THR A 110 -0.88 -19.84 21.75
CA THR A 110 -1.26 -21.22 22.07
C THR A 110 -1.72 -21.98 20.82
N LEU A 111 -2.55 -21.33 20.00
CA LEU A 111 -3.01 -21.88 18.72
C LEU A 111 -1.83 -22.19 17.80
N HIS A 112 -0.85 -21.29 17.73
CA HIS A 112 0.37 -21.48 16.96
C HIS A 112 1.25 -22.61 17.54
N GLU A 113 1.45 -22.67 18.85
CA GLU A 113 2.21 -23.75 19.51
C GLU A 113 1.58 -25.13 19.29
N TRP A 114 0.25 -25.20 19.25
CA TRP A 114 -0.49 -26.46 19.16
C TRP A 114 -0.92 -26.83 17.75
N ASN A 115 -0.60 -25.99 16.76
CA ASN A 115 -1.09 -26.12 15.38
C ASN A 115 -2.62 -26.30 15.34
N LEU A 116 -3.35 -25.40 16.02
CA LEU A 116 -4.81 -25.40 16.06
C LEU A 116 -5.41 -24.10 15.52
N THR A 117 -6.65 -24.20 15.08
CA THR A 117 -7.54 -23.09 14.72
C THR A 117 -8.57 -22.83 15.84
N PRO A 118 -9.16 -21.62 15.91
CA PRO A 118 -10.30 -21.36 16.80
C PRO A 118 -11.44 -22.37 16.63
N THR A 119 -11.75 -22.74 15.38
CA THR A 119 -12.78 -23.74 15.08
C THR A 119 -12.47 -25.09 15.73
N GLU A 120 -11.24 -25.58 15.66
CA GLU A 120 -10.85 -26.84 16.28
C GLU A 120 -11.00 -26.81 17.82
N ILE A 121 -10.74 -25.67 18.47
CA ILE A 121 -10.97 -25.54 19.92
C ILE A 121 -12.46 -25.59 20.25
N LEU A 122 -13.30 -24.95 19.44
CA LEU A 122 -14.75 -24.86 19.67
C LEU A 122 -15.53 -26.15 19.36
N HIS A 123 -14.91 -27.10 18.68
CA HIS A 123 -15.55 -28.34 18.20
C HIS A 123 -14.82 -29.61 18.64
N SER A 124 -13.92 -29.53 19.63
CA SER A 124 -13.20 -30.67 20.21
C SER A 124 -13.09 -30.56 21.73
N LEU A 125 -13.75 -31.47 22.45
CA LEU A 125 -13.61 -31.58 23.92
C LEU A 125 -12.17 -31.84 24.33
N GLU A 126 -11.42 -32.61 23.54
CA GLU A 126 -10.02 -32.92 23.82
C GLU A 126 -9.15 -31.65 23.77
N HIS A 127 -9.34 -30.81 22.75
CA HIS A 127 -8.62 -29.53 22.63
C HIS A 127 -9.06 -28.52 23.70
N TYR A 128 -10.36 -28.47 24.00
CA TYR A 128 -10.88 -27.64 25.09
C TYR A 128 -10.27 -28.04 26.45
N TYR A 129 -10.34 -29.32 26.84
CA TYR A 129 -9.78 -29.75 28.14
C TYR A 129 -8.27 -29.60 28.17
N ARG A 130 -7.57 -29.77 27.04
CA ARG A 130 -6.14 -29.44 26.96
C ARG A 130 -5.91 -27.95 27.26
N LEU A 131 -6.71 -27.04 26.70
CA LEU A 131 -6.63 -25.59 26.99
C LEU A 131 -6.98 -25.28 28.45
N TYR A 132 -8.07 -25.85 28.96
CA TYR A 132 -8.54 -25.67 30.34
C TYR A 132 -7.51 -26.12 31.37
N ASN A 133 -6.88 -27.28 31.14
CA ASN A 133 -5.87 -27.84 32.04
C ASN A 133 -4.49 -27.15 31.90
N THR A 134 -4.26 -26.35 30.85
CA THR A 134 -2.98 -25.68 30.62
C THR A 134 -2.92 -24.32 31.32
N GLY A 135 -2.57 -24.36 32.61
CA GLY A 135 -2.19 -23.18 33.39
C GLY A 135 -3.24 -22.07 33.39
N THR A 136 -2.82 -20.82 33.18
CA THR A 136 -3.68 -19.64 33.23
C THR A 136 -4.11 -19.13 31.85
N LYS A 137 -3.85 -19.88 30.76
CA LYS A 137 -4.07 -19.41 29.38
C LYS A 137 -5.53 -19.01 29.11
N LEU A 138 -6.48 -19.88 29.44
CA LEU A 138 -7.92 -19.60 29.31
C LEU A 138 -8.35 -18.44 30.23
N GLN A 139 -7.89 -18.47 31.49
CA GLN A 139 -8.21 -17.43 32.46
C GLN A 139 -7.74 -16.05 32.01
N ASN A 140 -6.54 -15.95 31.43
CA ASN A 140 -5.97 -14.70 30.91
C ASN A 140 -6.79 -14.18 29.71
N ALA A 141 -7.21 -15.06 28.80
CA ALA A 141 -8.06 -14.67 27.67
C ALA A 141 -9.43 -14.13 28.15
N VAL A 142 -10.04 -14.80 29.12
CA VAL A 142 -11.30 -14.35 29.75
C VAL A 142 -11.12 -13.03 30.49
N GLN A 143 -10.04 -12.87 31.25
CA GLN A 143 -9.75 -11.64 31.98
C GLN A 143 -9.48 -10.47 31.02
N HIS A 144 -8.73 -10.68 29.94
CA HIS A 144 -8.45 -9.65 28.94
C HIS A 144 -9.74 -9.16 28.26
N THR A 145 -10.61 -10.09 27.87
CA THR A 145 -11.94 -9.77 27.32
C THR A 145 -12.82 -9.05 28.34
N ALA A 146 -12.77 -9.45 29.62
CA ALA A 146 -13.51 -8.77 30.67
C ALA A 146 -13.00 -7.34 30.92
N ILE A 147 -11.71 -7.07 30.73
CA ILE A 147 -11.14 -5.73 30.86
C ILE A 147 -11.50 -4.85 29.66
N SER A 148 -11.54 -5.41 28.44
CA SER A 148 -11.91 -4.66 27.23
C SER A 148 -13.38 -4.28 27.16
N LEU A 149 -14.26 -5.00 27.88
CA LEU A 149 -15.66 -4.65 28.06
C LEU A 149 -15.84 -3.35 28.86
N GLU A 150 -16.77 -2.51 28.42
CA GLU A 150 -17.08 -1.21 29.04
C GLU A 150 -17.44 -1.33 30.53
N ALA A 151 -17.07 -0.29 31.30
CA ALA A 151 -17.18 -0.26 32.76
C ALA A 151 -18.64 -0.33 33.26
N ASP A 152 -19.61 0.06 32.44
CA ASP A 152 -21.04 0.11 32.81
C ASP A 152 -21.68 -1.30 32.92
N GLN A 153 -20.97 -2.37 32.53
CA GLN A 153 -21.47 -3.74 32.60
C GLN A 153 -21.19 -4.47 33.94
N GLY A 154 -20.91 -3.73 35.02
CA GLY A 154 -20.64 -4.26 36.36
C GLY A 154 -19.15 -4.44 36.65
N SER A 155 -18.81 -5.19 37.70
CA SER A 155 -17.41 -5.45 38.05
C SER A 155 -16.71 -6.38 37.04
N VAL A 156 -15.39 -6.30 36.92
CA VAL A 156 -14.58 -7.22 36.08
C VAL A 156 -14.90 -8.68 36.43
N GLN A 157 -15.09 -8.99 37.72
CA GLN A 157 -15.42 -10.33 38.19
C GLN A 157 -16.80 -10.82 37.74
N GLU A 158 -17.80 -9.93 37.65
CA GLU A 158 -19.12 -10.27 37.12
C GLU A 158 -19.05 -10.52 35.61
N ARG A 159 -18.25 -9.74 34.88
CA ARG A 159 -18.04 -9.95 33.45
C ARG A 159 -17.31 -11.26 33.17
N MET A 160 -16.26 -11.58 33.92
CA MET A 160 -15.58 -12.87 33.84
C MET A 160 -16.56 -14.03 34.10
N ARG A 161 -17.43 -13.92 35.11
CA ARG A 161 -18.47 -14.93 35.39
C ARG A 161 -19.43 -15.12 34.22
N LYS A 162 -19.84 -14.05 33.52
CA LYS A 162 -20.68 -14.15 32.32
C LYS A 162 -19.96 -14.86 31.17
N LEU A 163 -18.69 -14.53 30.93
CA LEU A 163 -17.87 -15.18 29.89
C LEU A 163 -17.68 -16.68 30.15
N TYR A 164 -17.42 -17.08 31.40
CA TYR A 164 -17.34 -18.50 31.74
C TYR A 164 -18.66 -19.25 31.48
N LYS A 165 -19.83 -18.64 31.75
CA LYS A 165 -21.12 -19.26 31.41
C LYS A 165 -21.28 -19.52 29.91
N VAL A 166 -20.78 -18.62 29.06
CA VAL A 166 -20.78 -18.81 27.60
C VAL A 166 -19.89 -19.99 27.21
N ILE A 167 -18.70 -20.09 27.81
CA ILE A 167 -17.77 -21.20 27.61
C ILE A 167 -18.39 -22.53 28.07
N ASP A 168 -18.97 -22.57 29.27
CA ASP A 168 -19.59 -23.77 29.84
C ASP A 168 -20.76 -24.26 28.96
N PHE A 169 -21.52 -23.33 28.36
CA PHE A 169 -22.57 -23.68 27.41
C PHE A 169 -22.01 -24.32 26.13
N ALA A 170 -20.93 -23.78 25.57
CA ALA A 170 -20.26 -24.37 24.40
C ALA A 170 -19.72 -25.78 24.70
N VAL A 171 -19.19 -25.99 25.91
CA VAL A 171 -18.76 -27.32 26.39
C VAL A 171 -19.93 -28.29 26.47
N ALA A 172 -21.06 -27.86 27.05
CA ALA A 172 -22.26 -28.69 27.16
C ALA A 172 -22.81 -29.11 25.78
N ILE A 173 -22.74 -28.24 24.76
CA ILE A 173 -23.10 -28.62 23.38
C ILE A 173 -22.19 -29.74 22.88
N MET A 174 -20.87 -29.59 23.01
CA MET A 174 -19.92 -30.61 22.57
C MET A 174 -20.11 -31.96 23.30
N GLU A 175 -20.41 -31.93 24.60
CA GLU A 175 -20.69 -33.15 25.39
C GLU A 175 -21.95 -33.88 24.90
N ASN A 176 -23.02 -33.14 24.63
CA ASN A 176 -24.29 -33.71 24.16
C ASN A 176 -24.18 -34.32 22.76
N GLU A 177 -23.36 -33.74 21.88
CA GLU A 177 -23.27 -34.14 20.48
C GLU A 177 -22.16 -35.16 20.18
N LYS A 178 -21.29 -35.47 21.15
CA LYS A 178 -20.13 -36.36 20.98
C LYS A 178 -20.47 -37.71 20.33
N GLY A 179 -21.66 -38.25 20.62
CA GLY A 179 -22.12 -39.55 20.08
C GLY A 179 -22.65 -39.49 18.64
N ASN A 180 -22.95 -38.29 18.12
CA ASN A 180 -23.61 -38.07 16.83
C ASN A 180 -22.63 -37.59 15.74
N VAL A 181 -21.35 -37.43 16.07
CA VAL A 181 -20.34 -36.93 15.12
C VAL A 181 -20.02 -38.02 14.08
N PRO A 182 -20.23 -37.78 12.77
CA PRO A 182 -19.90 -38.75 11.73
C PRO A 182 -18.38 -38.90 11.60
N LYS A 183 -17.92 -40.03 11.05
CA LYS A 183 -16.50 -40.26 10.79
C LYS A 183 -16.15 -39.91 9.35
N ILE A 184 -15.05 -39.17 9.17
CA ILE A 184 -14.49 -38.90 7.84
C ILE A 184 -13.29 -39.85 7.65
N GLU A 185 -13.39 -40.72 6.64
CA GLU A 185 -12.27 -41.48 6.11
C GLU A 185 -11.76 -40.81 4.83
N ALA A 186 -10.48 -40.99 4.49
CA ALA A 186 -9.82 -40.34 3.34
C ALA A 186 -10.74 -40.28 2.09
N ASP A 187 -10.98 -39.05 1.60
CA ASP A 187 -11.83 -38.67 0.46
C ASP A 187 -13.36 -38.84 0.60
N ARG A 188 -13.88 -39.27 1.76
CA ARG A 188 -15.31 -39.49 1.99
C ARG A 188 -16.07 -38.34 2.66
N LEU A 189 -15.63 -37.08 2.49
CA LEU A 189 -16.38 -35.94 3.02
C LEU A 189 -17.86 -35.96 2.55
N LYS A 190 -18.12 -36.43 1.32
CA LYS A 190 -19.48 -36.56 0.78
C LYS A 190 -20.38 -37.45 1.65
N GLN A 191 -19.88 -38.59 2.12
CA GLN A 191 -20.66 -39.50 2.97
C GLN A 191 -21.00 -38.84 4.31
N ALA A 192 -20.01 -38.18 4.95
CA ALA A 192 -20.25 -37.48 6.20
C ALA A 192 -21.26 -36.32 6.06
N VAL A 193 -21.28 -35.65 4.89
CA VAL A 193 -22.28 -34.62 4.56
C VAL A 193 -23.68 -35.24 4.43
N GLU A 194 -23.81 -36.36 3.71
CA GLU A 194 -25.09 -37.08 3.55
C GLU A 194 -25.64 -37.60 4.89
N GLU A 195 -24.76 -38.10 5.78
CA GLU A 195 -25.14 -38.60 7.11
C GLU A 195 -25.73 -37.52 8.02
N VAL A 196 -25.32 -36.25 7.86
CA VAL A 196 -25.79 -35.14 8.72
C VAL A 196 -26.79 -34.23 8.04
N GLU A 197 -27.13 -34.41 6.77
CA GLU A 197 -27.93 -33.45 5.98
C GLU A 197 -29.28 -33.11 6.65
N GLU A 198 -29.93 -34.13 7.23
CA GLU A 198 -31.23 -34.03 7.91
C GLU A 198 -31.13 -33.63 9.40
N ALA A 199 -29.92 -33.53 9.97
CA ALA A 199 -29.75 -33.19 11.38
C ALA A 199 -30.00 -31.68 11.62
N PRO A 200 -30.71 -31.29 12.69
CA PRO A 200 -30.98 -29.88 12.98
C PRO A 200 -29.70 -29.07 13.25
N ASN A 201 -28.67 -29.72 13.78
CA ASN A 201 -27.34 -29.18 14.10
C ASN A 201 -26.25 -29.62 13.11
N ARG A 202 -26.63 -29.99 11.87
CA ARG A 202 -25.72 -30.50 10.82
C ARG A 202 -24.39 -29.77 10.64
N ARG A 203 -24.40 -28.43 10.74
CA ARG A 203 -23.18 -27.61 10.61
C ARG A 203 -22.20 -27.91 11.74
N PHE A 204 -22.70 -27.95 12.97
CA PHE A 204 -21.89 -28.24 14.15
C PHE A 204 -21.30 -29.66 14.09
N LEU A 205 -22.12 -30.65 13.71
CA LEU A 205 -21.67 -32.04 13.57
C LEU A 205 -20.58 -32.18 12.50
N LEU A 206 -20.72 -31.51 11.36
CA LEU A 206 -19.69 -31.55 10.32
C LEU A 206 -18.40 -30.84 10.74
N LEU A 207 -18.48 -29.72 11.45
CA LEU A 207 -17.31 -29.03 12.03
C LEU A 207 -16.56 -29.92 13.04
N CYS A 208 -17.29 -30.65 13.89
CA CYS A 208 -16.71 -31.67 14.77
C CYS A 208 -16.04 -32.79 13.97
N ALA A 209 -16.70 -33.33 12.95
CA ALA A 209 -16.17 -34.42 12.13
C ALA A 209 -14.87 -34.04 11.40
N ILE A 210 -14.82 -32.84 10.83
CA ILE A 210 -13.60 -32.32 10.20
C ILE A 210 -12.50 -32.08 11.25
N THR A 211 -12.85 -31.56 12.43
CA THR A 211 -11.89 -31.37 13.53
C THR A 211 -11.27 -32.71 13.99
N GLU A 212 -12.07 -33.76 14.14
CA GLU A 212 -11.59 -35.12 14.45
C GLU A 212 -10.69 -35.67 13.33
N TYR A 213 -11.04 -35.43 12.06
CA TYR A 213 -10.23 -35.84 10.90
C TYR A 213 -8.87 -35.14 10.85
N LEU A 214 -8.81 -33.86 11.22
CA LEU A 214 -7.57 -33.07 11.22
C LEU A 214 -6.70 -33.32 12.46
N ARG A 215 -7.25 -33.85 13.55
CA ARG A 215 -6.53 -34.09 14.82
C ARG A 215 -5.21 -34.85 14.69
N PRO A 216 -5.11 -35.97 13.93
CA PRO A 216 -3.84 -36.70 13.81
C PRO A 216 -2.76 -35.94 13.02
N LEU A 217 -3.11 -34.87 12.31
CA LEU A 217 -2.18 -34.11 11.47
C LEU A 217 -1.33 -33.17 12.33
N SER A 218 -0.03 -33.28 12.19
CA SER A 218 0.93 -32.51 13.01
C SER A 218 1.26 -31.13 12.44
N SER A 219 1.01 -30.91 11.14
CA SER A 219 1.37 -29.70 10.40
C SER A 219 0.14 -28.92 9.92
N MET A 220 0.15 -27.60 10.10
CA MET A 220 -0.89 -26.71 9.57
C MET A 220 -0.99 -26.75 8.05
N ASN A 221 0.13 -26.96 7.36
CA ASN A 221 0.13 -27.09 5.91
C ASN A 221 -0.57 -28.36 5.48
N GLU A 222 -0.35 -29.48 6.17
CA GLU A 222 -1.07 -30.72 5.89
C GLU A 222 -2.57 -30.55 6.09
N LYS A 223 -2.99 -29.86 7.17
CA LYS A 223 -4.41 -29.54 7.39
C LYS A 223 -4.99 -28.73 6.26
N LEU A 224 -4.30 -27.66 5.83
CA LEU A 224 -4.76 -26.84 4.71
C LEU A 224 -4.87 -27.67 3.42
N ARG A 225 -3.86 -28.49 3.11
CA ARG A 225 -3.87 -29.37 1.93
C ARG A 225 -5.08 -30.30 1.91
N GLN A 226 -5.42 -30.88 3.06
CA GLN A 226 -6.59 -31.75 3.20
C GLN A 226 -7.91 -30.99 3.00
N ILE A 227 -8.07 -29.82 3.62
CA ILE A 227 -9.28 -29.01 3.47
C ILE A 227 -9.44 -28.46 2.04
N VAL A 228 -8.36 -28.03 1.40
CA VAL A 228 -8.37 -27.60 0.00
C VAL A 228 -8.72 -28.77 -0.92
N GLY A 229 -8.20 -29.97 -0.65
CA GLY A 229 -8.57 -31.19 -1.38
C GLY A 229 -10.06 -31.56 -1.24
N PHE A 230 -10.73 -31.08 -0.20
CA PHE A 230 -12.16 -31.23 -0.08
C PHE A 230 -12.97 -30.27 -0.93
N LEU A 231 -12.42 -29.15 -1.44
CA LEU A 231 -13.19 -28.20 -2.24
C LEU A 231 -13.72 -28.85 -3.53
N SER A 232 -15.00 -28.62 -3.84
CA SER A 232 -15.61 -29.05 -5.09
C SER A 232 -16.80 -28.13 -5.43
N PRO A 233 -16.97 -27.73 -6.70
CA PRO A 233 -18.06 -26.84 -7.11
C PRO A 233 -19.45 -27.47 -6.93
N ASP A 234 -19.55 -28.80 -6.88
CA ASP A 234 -20.82 -29.53 -6.75
C ASP A 234 -21.31 -29.64 -5.29
N ARG A 235 -20.59 -29.03 -4.33
CA ARG A 235 -20.96 -29.12 -2.92
C ARG A 235 -22.09 -28.17 -2.54
N PRO A 236 -22.93 -28.55 -1.55
CA PRO A 236 -23.88 -27.62 -0.96
C PRO A 236 -23.18 -26.37 -0.41
N ALA A 237 -23.81 -25.20 -0.58
CA ALA A 237 -23.26 -23.93 -0.11
C ALA A 237 -22.89 -23.95 1.38
N TRP A 238 -23.69 -24.62 2.21
CA TRP A 238 -23.44 -24.71 3.64
C TRP A 238 -22.16 -25.47 4.01
N VAL A 239 -21.75 -26.43 3.17
CA VAL A 239 -20.50 -27.18 3.30
C VAL A 239 -19.33 -26.33 2.82
N MET A 240 -19.49 -25.61 1.70
CA MET A 240 -18.48 -24.67 1.22
C MET A 240 -18.18 -23.58 2.26
N ASP A 241 -19.20 -23.06 2.95
CA ASP A 241 -19.03 -22.09 4.05
C ASP A 241 -18.16 -22.64 5.20
N ILE A 242 -18.29 -23.94 5.52
CA ILE A 242 -17.50 -24.61 6.56
C ILE A 242 -16.05 -24.80 6.12
N LEU A 243 -15.83 -25.23 4.88
CA LEU A 243 -14.48 -25.37 4.32
C LEU A 243 -13.78 -24.01 4.23
N ASP A 244 -14.49 -22.99 3.76
CA ASP A 244 -14.02 -21.60 3.71
C ASP A 244 -13.64 -21.08 5.12
N GLN A 245 -14.46 -21.36 6.13
CA GLN A 245 -14.14 -21.02 7.53
C GLN A 245 -12.79 -21.63 7.97
N PHE A 246 -12.58 -22.93 7.77
CA PHE A 246 -11.30 -23.58 8.12
C PHE A 246 -10.12 -22.99 7.34
N ILE A 247 -10.25 -22.79 6.03
CA ILE A 247 -9.20 -22.20 5.20
C ILE A 247 -8.86 -20.80 5.69
N SER A 248 -9.88 -19.97 5.93
CA SER A 248 -9.71 -18.60 6.40
C SER A 248 -8.93 -18.51 7.72
N GLU A 249 -9.19 -19.44 8.65
CA GLU A 249 -8.52 -19.51 9.95
C GLU A 249 -7.11 -20.09 9.88
N LEU A 250 -6.89 -21.08 9.01
CA LEU A 250 -5.55 -21.63 8.76
C LEU A 250 -4.61 -20.57 8.16
N LEU A 251 -5.12 -19.72 7.26
CA LEU A 251 -4.36 -18.63 6.64
C LEU A 251 -4.02 -17.47 7.59
N LEU A 252 -4.64 -17.41 8.78
CA LEU A 252 -4.22 -16.46 9.82
C LEU A 252 -2.83 -16.79 10.37
N HIS A 253 -2.36 -18.03 10.23
CA HIS A 253 -1.03 -18.44 10.68
C HIS A 253 0.04 -18.04 9.67
N ASP A 254 1.00 -17.22 10.10
CA ASP A 254 2.11 -16.72 9.28
C ASP A 254 2.85 -17.81 8.51
N ARG A 255 3.08 -18.97 9.15
CA ARG A 255 3.79 -20.10 8.54
C ARG A 255 3.04 -20.70 7.37
N VAL A 256 1.72 -20.72 7.42
CA VAL A 256 0.87 -21.30 6.38
C VAL A 256 0.97 -20.44 5.13
N ILE A 257 0.61 -19.16 5.24
CA ILE A 257 0.62 -18.25 4.10
C ILE A 257 2.00 -18.10 3.46
N THR A 258 3.06 -18.04 4.27
CA THR A 258 4.44 -17.93 3.77
C THR A 258 4.87 -19.19 3.02
N SER A 259 4.38 -20.37 3.42
CA SER A 259 4.70 -21.63 2.74
C SER A 259 3.87 -21.91 1.48
N LEU A 260 2.73 -21.25 1.31
CA LEU A 260 1.90 -21.36 0.11
C LEU A 260 2.45 -20.51 -1.04
N LEU A 261 3.00 -19.36 -0.67
CA LEU A 261 3.54 -18.40 -1.60
C LEU A 261 5.03 -18.66 -1.80
N ILE A 262 5.55 -18.15 -2.90
CA ILE A 262 6.95 -18.36 -3.23
C ILE A 262 7.78 -17.37 -2.44
N GLU A 263 8.66 -17.91 -1.60
CA GLU A 263 9.52 -17.13 -0.72
C GLU A 263 10.59 -16.42 -1.56
N GLY A 264 10.67 -15.10 -1.38
CA GLY A 264 11.65 -14.24 -2.01
C GLY A 264 12.22 -13.23 -1.02
N GLU A 265 13.34 -12.60 -1.40
CA GLU A 265 13.95 -11.54 -0.59
C GLU A 265 13.12 -10.24 -0.56
N ASP A 266 12.12 -10.12 -1.44
CA ASP A 266 11.24 -8.96 -1.57
C ASP A 266 9.87 -9.22 -0.95
N ARG A 267 9.60 -8.55 0.18
CA ARG A 267 8.31 -8.60 0.88
C ARG A 267 7.19 -7.94 0.06
N GLY A 268 7.52 -7.04 -0.86
CA GLY A 268 6.57 -6.46 -1.80
C GLY A 268 6.03 -7.50 -2.79
N ASP A 269 6.89 -8.38 -3.29
CA ASP A 269 6.45 -9.50 -4.13
C ASP A 269 5.56 -10.47 -3.35
N PHE A 270 5.90 -10.75 -2.09
CA PHE A 270 5.04 -11.54 -1.20
C PHE A 270 3.64 -10.91 -1.04
N MET A 271 3.57 -9.60 -0.82
CA MET A 271 2.30 -8.87 -0.70
C MET A 271 1.51 -8.84 -2.01
N ALA A 272 2.18 -8.69 -3.16
CA ALA A 272 1.55 -8.78 -4.47
C ALA A 272 0.94 -10.18 -4.72
N GLN A 273 1.65 -11.23 -4.32
CA GLN A 273 1.14 -12.62 -4.39
C GLN A 273 -0.11 -12.84 -3.53
N ILE A 274 -0.20 -12.23 -2.34
CA ILE A 274 -1.43 -12.26 -1.53
C ILE A 274 -2.59 -11.60 -2.29
N ALA A 275 -2.35 -10.45 -2.92
CA ALA A 275 -3.37 -9.73 -3.69
C ALA A 275 -3.86 -10.56 -4.89
N TRP A 276 -2.94 -11.16 -5.65
CA TRP A 276 -3.30 -12.03 -6.78
C TRP A 276 -4.01 -13.32 -6.34
N LEU A 277 -3.61 -13.91 -5.22
CA LEU A 277 -4.31 -15.08 -4.65
C LEU A 277 -5.76 -14.70 -4.30
N GLN A 278 -5.96 -13.60 -3.57
CA GLN A 278 -7.30 -13.09 -3.21
C GLN A 278 -8.16 -12.84 -4.46
N ALA A 279 -7.58 -12.24 -5.49
CA ALA A 279 -8.27 -11.94 -6.74
C ALA A 279 -8.59 -13.18 -7.60
N GLY A 280 -8.00 -14.33 -7.26
CA GLY A 280 -8.08 -15.55 -8.06
C GLY A 280 -7.22 -15.52 -9.34
N GLN A 281 -6.18 -14.68 -9.34
CA GLN A 281 -5.32 -14.39 -10.50
C GLN A 281 -3.87 -14.86 -10.31
N LEU A 282 -3.60 -15.74 -9.34
CA LEU A 282 -2.24 -16.18 -9.04
C LEU A 282 -1.59 -16.88 -10.25
N HIS A 283 -2.38 -17.65 -11.01
CA HIS A 283 -1.92 -18.33 -12.23
C HIS A 283 -1.52 -17.38 -13.38
N LEU A 284 -2.05 -16.14 -13.40
CA LEU A 284 -1.72 -15.14 -14.41
C LEU A 284 -0.39 -14.42 -14.11
N ASN A 285 0.11 -14.56 -12.89
CA ASN A 285 1.29 -13.86 -12.40
C ASN A 285 2.33 -14.88 -11.87
N PRO A 286 2.91 -15.73 -12.75
CA PRO A 286 3.92 -16.68 -12.34
C PRO A 286 5.19 -15.95 -11.84
N PRO A 287 6.02 -16.61 -11.02
CA PRO A 287 7.28 -16.07 -10.55
C PRO A 287 8.23 -15.72 -11.70
N GLU A 288 8.94 -14.61 -11.57
CA GLU A 288 9.82 -14.09 -12.63
C GLU A 288 10.97 -15.03 -13.03
N ASP A 289 11.50 -15.84 -12.11
CA ASP A 289 12.61 -16.75 -12.41
C ASP A 289 12.17 -17.99 -13.22
N GLY A 290 10.86 -18.23 -13.38
CA GLY A 290 10.28 -19.33 -14.18
C GLY A 290 10.62 -20.76 -13.71
N LYS A 291 11.56 -20.92 -12.78
CA LYS A 291 12.02 -22.19 -12.19
C LYS A 291 11.14 -22.66 -11.04
N GLN A 292 10.43 -21.74 -10.39
CA GLN A 292 9.52 -22.05 -9.30
C GLN A 292 8.09 -21.97 -9.81
N GLN A 293 7.28 -22.95 -9.42
CA GLN A 293 5.86 -23.02 -9.76
C GLN A 293 5.06 -23.08 -8.47
N TYR A 294 3.87 -22.49 -8.51
CA TYR A 294 2.90 -22.62 -7.42
C TYR A 294 2.46 -24.08 -7.30
N ASP A 295 2.27 -24.54 -6.07
CA ASP A 295 1.66 -25.84 -5.79
C ASP A 295 0.24 -25.89 -6.41
N GLU A 296 -0.12 -27.03 -7.00
CA GLU A 296 -1.42 -27.27 -7.63
C GLU A 296 -2.58 -26.93 -6.68
N GLN A 297 -2.43 -27.20 -5.38
CA GLN A 297 -3.46 -26.92 -4.39
C GLN A 297 -3.64 -25.43 -4.13
N VAL A 298 -2.57 -24.63 -4.23
CA VAL A 298 -2.65 -23.17 -4.14
C VAL A 298 -3.36 -22.61 -5.37
N LEU A 299 -3.11 -23.18 -6.54
CA LEU A 299 -3.80 -22.81 -7.77
C LEU A 299 -5.29 -23.21 -7.72
N LEU A 300 -5.61 -24.38 -7.16
CA LEU A 300 -7.00 -24.80 -6.93
C LEU A 300 -7.72 -23.80 -6.01
N LEU A 301 -7.10 -23.44 -4.88
CA LEU A 301 -7.62 -22.42 -3.97
C LEU A 301 -7.85 -21.08 -4.69
N SER A 302 -6.88 -20.64 -5.51
CA SER A 302 -7.01 -19.43 -6.33
C SER A 302 -8.20 -19.51 -7.30
N GLY A 303 -8.45 -20.68 -7.89
CA GLY A 303 -9.62 -20.91 -8.75
C GLY A 303 -10.96 -20.70 -8.03
N PHE A 304 -11.12 -21.20 -6.80
CA PHE A 304 -12.33 -20.98 -6.01
C PHE A 304 -12.49 -19.53 -5.53
N LEU A 305 -11.39 -18.80 -5.32
CA LEU A 305 -11.43 -17.36 -5.06
C LEU A 305 -11.84 -16.57 -6.32
N ALA A 306 -11.43 -17.01 -7.51
CA ALA A 306 -11.84 -16.40 -8.77
C ALA A 306 -13.36 -16.46 -8.97
N THR A 307 -14.03 -17.50 -8.49
CA THR A 307 -15.50 -17.66 -8.56
C THR A 307 -16.25 -17.07 -7.37
N SER A 308 -15.56 -16.37 -6.45
CA SER A 308 -16.14 -15.79 -5.23
C SER A 308 -16.83 -16.83 -4.32
N SER A 309 -16.37 -18.08 -4.35
CA SER A 309 -16.96 -19.18 -3.56
C SER A 309 -16.40 -19.27 -2.13
N LEU A 310 -15.38 -18.47 -1.80
CA LEU A 310 -14.66 -18.49 -0.52
C LEU A 310 -14.56 -17.07 0.10
N PRO A 311 -15.70 -16.45 0.49
CA PRO A 311 -15.73 -15.07 0.98
C PRO A 311 -14.96 -14.82 2.29
N GLN A 312 -14.95 -15.77 3.24
CA GLN A 312 -14.21 -15.64 4.50
C GLN A 312 -12.70 -15.68 4.25
N THR A 313 -12.24 -16.58 3.37
CA THR A 313 -10.85 -16.66 2.94
C THR A 313 -10.42 -15.38 2.22
N ALA A 314 -11.24 -14.87 1.29
CA ALA A 314 -10.96 -13.62 0.59
C ALA A 314 -10.81 -12.43 1.57
N ARG A 315 -11.66 -12.35 2.59
CA ARG A 315 -11.57 -11.33 3.65
C ARG A 315 -10.32 -11.50 4.50
N SER A 316 -9.96 -12.72 4.90
CA SER A 316 -8.75 -13.02 5.68
C SER A 316 -7.48 -12.57 4.93
N LEU A 317 -7.38 -12.87 3.64
CA LEU A 317 -6.28 -12.42 2.78
C LEU A 317 -6.22 -10.90 2.63
N PHE A 318 -7.38 -10.23 2.49
CA PHE A 318 -7.46 -8.78 2.43
C PHE A 318 -6.97 -8.11 3.72
N GLU A 319 -7.47 -8.54 4.88
CA GLU A 319 -7.04 -7.97 6.17
C GLU A 319 -5.55 -8.19 6.41
N ARG A 320 -5.04 -9.37 6.02
CA ARG A 320 -3.62 -9.67 6.08
C ARG A 320 -2.80 -8.73 5.19
N LEU A 321 -3.21 -8.54 3.93
CA LEU A 321 -2.56 -7.63 3.00
C LEU A 321 -2.50 -6.21 3.56
N LYS A 322 -3.61 -5.72 4.09
CA LYS A 322 -3.71 -4.40 4.71
C LYS A 322 -2.71 -4.25 5.87
N MET A 323 -2.66 -5.22 6.79
CA MET A 323 -1.70 -5.19 7.91
C MET A 323 -0.24 -5.17 7.43
N GLU A 324 0.09 -5.92 6.37
CA GLU A 324 1.44 -5.95 5.79
C GLU A 324 1.82 -4.63 5.11
N ILE A 325 0.87 -3.94 4.47
CA ILE A 325 1.07 -2.60 3.88
C ILE A 325 1.29 -1.55 4.97
N GLU A 326 0.52 -1.60 6.05
CA GLU A 326 0.61 -0.67 7.18
C GLU A 326 1.89 -0.87 8.01
N SER A 327 2.44 -2.09 8.01
CA SER A 327 3.68 -2.44 8.71
C SER A 327 4.86 -1.54 8.32
N SER A 328 5.72 -1.25 9.30
CA SER A 328 6.95 -0.47 9.08
C SER A 328 8.16 -1.31 8.64
N LYS A 329 7.98 -2.62 8.41
CA LYS A 329 9.06 -3.49 7.93
C LYS A 329 9.50 -3.05 6.53
N PRO A 330 10.81 -3.03 6.23
CA PRO A 330 11.32 -2.74 4.89
C PRO A 330 10.76 -3.76 3.88
N LEU A 331 10.52 -3.32 2.64
CA LEU A 331 10.05 -4.23 1.57
C LEU A 331 11.17 -5.14 1.10
N ASN A 332 12.33 -4.56 0.83
CA ASN A 332 13.53 -5.28 0.43
C ASN A 332 14.77 -4.53 0.94
N LYS A 333 15.95 -5.13 0.78
CA LYS A 333 17.24 -4.55 1.18
C LYS A 333 18.00 -3.91 0.00
N LYS A 334 17.34 -3.72 -1.15
CA LYS A 334 17.97 -3.34 -2.43
C LYS A 334 18.02 -1.82 -2.68
N GLY A 335 17.73 -1.00 -1.66
CA GLY A 335 17.78 0.47 -1.74
C GLY A 335 16.40 1.13 -1.94
N LEU A 336 16.37 2.45 -2.14
CA LEU A 336 15.12 3.22 -2.24
C LEU A 336 14.34 2.89 -3.52
N LEU A 337 14.99 2.95 -4.69
CA LEU A 337 14.32 2.70 -5.98
C LEU A 337 13.66 1.31 -6.02
N ALA A 338 14.38 0.29 -5.56
CA ALA A 338 13.83 -1.06 -5.49
C ALA A 338 12.62 -1.13 -4.56
N GLN A 339 12.64 -0.44 -3.40
CA GLN A 339 11.47 -0.40 -2.51
C GLN A 339 10.28 0.36 -3.12
N LEU A 340 10.53 1.46 -3.84
CA LEU A 340 9.47 2.20 -4.53
C LEU A 340 8.87 1.38 -5.68
N ALA A 341 9.69 0.66 -6.44
CA ALA A 341 9.23 -0.28 -7.46
C ALA A 341 8.34 -1.38 -6.87
N SER A 342 8.70 -1.92 -5.71
CA SER A 342 7.84 -2.88 -5.00
C SER A 342 6.51 -2.27 -4.55
N VAL A 343 6.47 -0.98 -4.17
CA VAL A 343 5.21 -0.28 -3.86
C VAL A 343 4.36 -0.08 -5.11
N ASP A 344 4.96 0.30 -6.24
CA ASP A 344 4.20 0.48 -7.49
C ASP A 344 3.65 -0.86 -8.02
N ARG A 345 4.44 -1.93 -7.99
CA ARG A 345 3.96 -3.28 -8.32
C ARG A 345 2.78 -3.68 -7.45
N LEU A 346 2.87 -3.40 -6.16
CA LEU A 346 1.80 -3.68 -5.22
C LEU A 346 0.53 -2.86 -5.51
N ARG A 347 0.67 -1.59 -5.89
CA ARG A 347 -0.45 -0.76 -6.33
C ARG A 347 -1.19 -1.42 -7.50
N GLN A 348 -0.45 -1.87 -8.51
CA GLN A 348 -1.02 -2.59 -9.65
C GLN A 348 -1.70 -3.91 -9.23
N ALA A 349 -1.10 -4.65 -8.29
CA ALA A 349 -1.70 -5.89 -7.77
C ALA A 349 -2.99 -5.64 -6.97
N VAL A 350 -3.09 -4.52 -6.26
CA VAL A 350 -4.28 -4.12 -5.49
C VAL A 350 -5.45 -3.78 -6.42
N GLU A 351 -5.20 -3.27 -7.62
CA GLU A 351 -6.25 -3.00 -8.63
C GLU A 351 -6.99 -4.27 -9.08
N ALA A 352 -6.37 -5.45 -8.95
CA ALA A 352 -6.99 -6.73 -9.27
C ALA A 352 -7.97 -7.24 -8.20
N LEU A 353 -7.97 -6.65 -6.99
CA LEU A 353 -8.78 -7.12 -5.88
C LEU A 353 -10.27 -6.94 -6.14
N LYS A 354 -11.05 -7.96 -5.80
CA LYS A 354 -12.52 -7.93 -5.85
C LYS A 354 -13.07 -7.41 -4.53
N ILE A 355 -12.94 -6.10 -4.31
CA ILE A 355 -13.34 -5.42 -3.07
C ILE A 355 -14.28 -4.24 -3.35
N ASP A 356 -15.00 -3.81 -2.33
CA ASP A 356 -15.82 -2.60 -2.44
C ASP A 356 -14.97 -1.32 -2.47
N ILE A 357 -15.62 -0.21 -2.82
CA ILE A 357 -14.98 1.10 -2.97
C ILE A 357 -14.35 1.57 -1.64
N SER A 358 -15.01 1.32 -0.50
CA SER A 358 -14.50 1.76 0.80
C SER A 358 -13.23 1.00 1.20
N ALA A 359 -13.16 -0.29 0.89
CA ALA A 359 -11.99 -1.12 1.12
C ALA A 359 -10.84 -0.73 0.17
N ALA A 360 -11.15 -0.40 -1.09
CA ALA A 360 -10.17 0.10 -2.05
C ALA A 360 -9.57 1.44 -1.59
N ASP A 361 -10.40 2.38 -1.15
CA ASP A 361 -9.94 3.68 -0.61
C ASP A 361 -9.04 3.50 0.61
N ALA A 362 -9.37 2.56 1.51
CA ALA A 362 -8.55 2.26 2.68
C ALA A 362 -7.17 1.70 2.31
N LEU A 363 -7.08 0.83 1.29
CA LEU A 363 -5.81 0.31 0.79
C LEU A 363 -5.00 1.39 0.09
N ASP A 364 -5.63 2.25 -0.72
CA ASP A 364 -4.96 3.36 -1.39
C ASP A 364 -4.35 4.34 -0.38
N GLU A 365 -5.08 4.69 0.70
CA GLU A 365 -4.52 5.49 1.79
C GLU A 365 -3.37 4.78 2.53
N ALA A 366 -3.45 3.46 2.73
CA ALA A 366 -2.36 2.69 3.31
C ALA A 366 -1.10 2.68 2.41
N LEU A 367 -1.28 2.56 1.09
CA LEU A 367 -0.20 2.63 0.08
C LEU A 367 0.43 4.03 0.01
N LYS A 368 -0.38 5.09 -0.02
CA LYS A 368 0.10 6.49 0.06
C LYS A 368 0.94 6.70 1.31
N SER A 369 0.43 6.28 2.47
CA SER A 369 1.12 6.36 3.75
C SER A 369 2.44 5.58 3.74
N ARG A 370 2.46 4.38 3.14
CA ARG A 370 3.68 3.58 2.99
C ARG A 370 4.71 4.28 2.11
N SER A 371 4.30 4.80 0.94
CA SER A 371 5.16 5.56 0.04
C SER A 371 5.74 6.79 0.75
N SER A 372 4.94 7.53 1.51
CA SER A 372 5.38 8.67 2.32
C SER A 372 6.43 8.33 3.38
N ARG A 373 6.47 7.09 3.88
CA ARG A 373 7.51 6.66 4.84
C ARG A 373 8.85 6.37 4.17
N LEU A 374 8.82 5.97 2.90
CA LEU A 374 10.03 5.68 2.12
C LEU A 374 10.69 6.97 1.63
N ILE A 375 9.90 7.96 1.25
CA ILE A 375 10.41 9.24 0.76
C ILE A 375 10.51 10.26 1.91
N ASN A 376 11.66 10.89 2.05
CA ASN A 376 11.79 12.09 2.86
C ASN A 376 12.81 13.03 2.22
N THR A 377 12.72 14.31 2.56
CA THR A 377 13.54 15.36 1.96
C THR A 377 15.04 15.10 2.09
N GLN A 378 15.47 14.48 3.19
CA GLN A 378 16.88 14.19 3.44
C GLN A 378 17.41 13.09 2.50
N ILE A 379 16.72 11.95 2.44
CA ILE A 379 17.12 10.82 1.58
C ILE A 379 17.14 11.25 0.11
N ILE A 380 16.09 11.94 -0.36
CA ILE A 380 16.02 12.42 -1.74
C ILE A 380 17.15 13.43 -2.02
N GLY A 381 17.40 14.36 -1.07
CA GLY A 381 18.48 15.33 -1.17
C GLY A 381 19.86 14.68 -1.28
N GLU A 382 20.15 13.66 -0.47
CA GLU A 382 21.40 12.90 -0.50
C GLU A 382 21.59 12.17 -1.84
N MET A 383 20.58 11.45 -2.32
CA MET A 383 20.67 10.72 -3.59
C MET A 383 20.85 11.64 -4.80
N VAL A 384 20.18 12.80 -4.80
CA VAL A 384 20.32 13.81 -5.87
C VAL A 384 21.70 14.48 -5.81
N TYR A 385 22.26 14.68 -4.61
CA TYR A 385 23.56 15.32 -4.42
C TYR A 385 24.70 14.52 -5.07
N ASP A 386 24.64 13.19 -5.03
CA ASP A 386 25.65 12.31 -5.62
C ASP A 386 25.65 12.32 -7.16
N ILE A 387 24.57 12.80 -7.79
CA ILE A 387 24.44 12.92 -9.24
C ILE A 387 25.00 14.29 -9.69
N LYS A 388 26.06 14.27 -10.49
CA LYS A 388 26.77 15.50 -10.93
C LYS A 388 26.06 16.25 -12.07
N ASP A 389 25.47 15.52 -13.01
CA ASP A 389 24.83 16.10 -14.19
C ASP A 389 23.40 16.56 -13.85
N PRO A 390 23.05 17.85 -13.99
CA PRO A 390 21.72 18.34 -13.63
C PRO A 390 20.60 17.80 -14.52
N PHE A 391 20.89 17.36 -15.76
CA PHE A 391 19.90 16.62 -16.55
C PHE A 391 19.58 15.28 -15.88
N ALA A 392 20.62 14.49 -15.56
CA ALA A 392 20.46 13.22 -14.85
C ALA A 392 19.78 13.38 -13.47
N GLN A 393 20.02 14.48 -12.76
CA GLN A 393 19.32 14.77 -11.48
C GLN A 393 17.80 14.87 -11.67
N ILE A 394 17.35 15.59 -12.70
CA ILE A 394 15.91 15.76 -12.98
C ILE A 394 15.32 14.45 -13.51
N GLU A 395 16.04 13.73 -14.38
CA GLU A 395 15.59 12.43 -14.88
C GLU A 395 15.40 11.42 -13.74
N PHE A 396 16.33 11.36 -12.79
CA PHE A 396 16.22 10.53 -11.59
C PHE A 396 15.01 10.91 -10.71
N LEU A 397 14.76 12.22 -10.53
CA LEU A 397 13.57 12.68 -9.81
C LEU A 397 12.26 12.29 -10.51
N LEU A 398 12.22 12.32 -11.85
CA LEU A 398 11.06 11.87 -12.62
C LEU A 398 10.88 10.35 -12.57
N GLU A 399 11.98 9.58 -12.51
CA GLU A 399 11.93 8.13 -12.27
C GLU A 399 11.34 7.80 -10.89
N ILE A 400 11.76 8.53 -9.85
CA ILE A 400 11.18 8.41 -8.51
C ILE A 400 9.69 8.78 -8.53
N GLU A 401 9.32 9.88 -9.21
CA GLU A 401 7.93 10.32 -9.30
C GLU A 401 7.01 9.24 -9.89
N ALA A 402 7.46 8.55 -10.94
CA ALA A 402 6.70 7.49 -11.57
C ALA A 402 6.38 6.31 -10.64
N LEU A 403 7.24 6.04 -9.65
CA LEU A 403 7.09 4.95 -8.68
C LEU A 403 6.37 5.36 -7.38
N VAL A 404 6.21 6.66 -7.16
CA VAL A 404 5.65 7.22 -5.92
C VAL A 404 4.12 7.26 -5.99
N VAL A 405 3.47 6.84 -4.90
CA VAL A 405 2.01 6.80 -4.80
C VAL A 405 1.50 8.04 -4.06
N GLY A 406 0.55 8.76 -4.68
CA GLY A 406 -0.17 9.89 -4.07
C GLY A 406 0.39 11.27 -4.40
N MET A 407 -0.51 12.23 -4.65
CA MET A 407 -0.17 13.58 -5.10
C MET A 407 0.69 14.38 -4.12
N ILE A 408 0.55 14.16 -2.81
CA ILE A 408 1.38 14.84 -1.80
C ILE A 408 2.84 14.42 -1.96
N ASN A 409 3.06 13.13 -2.15
CA ASN A 409 4.38 12.54 -2.31
C ASN A 409 5.02 12.99 -3.64
N LYS A 410 4.24 12.99 -4.74
CA LYS A 410 4.70 13.50 -6.04
C LYS A 410 5.07 14.99 -6.01
N ARG A 411 4.29 15.81 -5.30
CA ARG A 411 4.62 17.23 -5.06
C ARG A 411 5.93 17.40 -4.29
N MET A 412 6.22 16.53 -3.31
CA MET A 412 7.50 16.56 -2.59
C MET A 412 8.68 16.38 -3.57
N ILE A 413 8.60 15.39 -4.46
CA ILE A 413 9.62 15.15 -5.49
C ILE A 413 9.74 16.34 -6.45
N ALA A 414 8.60 16.87 -6.91
CA ALA A 414 8.55 18.02 -7.82
C ALA A 414 9.24 19.27 -7.24
N ASN A 415 9.18 19.47 -5.93
CA ASN A 415 9.80 20.62 -5.25
C ASN A 415 11.33 20.62 -5.35
N PHE A 416 11.98 19.49 -5.67
CA PHE A 416 13.42 19.43 -5.91
C PHE A 416 13.82 19.87 -7.31
N ILE A 417 12.92 19.78 -8.30
CA ILE A 417 13.24 20.02 -9.72
C ILE A 417 13.54 21.51 -9.98
N LEU A 418 12.69 22.41 -9.50
CA LEU A 418 12.88 23.85 -9.74
C LEU A 418 14.20 24.40 -9.17
N PRO A 419 14.60 24.11 -7.91
CA PRO A 419 15.90 24.51 -7.39
C PRO A 419 17.09 24.04 -8.24
N ILE A 420 17.01 22.85 -8.85
CA ILE A 420 18.05 22.34 -9.76
C ILE A 420 18.11 23.19 -11.03
N LEU A 421 16.96 23.54 -11.60
CA LEU A 421 16.87 24.38 -12.80
C LEU A 421 17.34 25.81 -12.55
N THR A 422 17.09 26.38 -11.37
CA THR A 422 17.39 27.79 -11.09
C THR A 422 18.76 28.03 -10.45
N ARG A 423 19.53 26.98 -10.17
CA ARG A 423 20.88 27.13 -9.58
C ARG A 423 21.85 27.64 -10.64
N ALA A 424 22.54 28.76 -10.36
CA ALA A 424 23.42 29.44 -11.31
C ALA A 424 24.44 28.50 -11.99
N ASP A 425 25.09 27.63 -11.22
CA ASP A 425 26.06 26.66 -11.75
C ASP A 425 25.42 25.70 -12.78
N ASN A 426 24.17 25.29 -12.55
CA ASN A 426 23.43 24.38 -13.43
C ASN A 426 22.91 25.10 -14.67
N GLU A 427 22.50 26.37 -14.56
CA GLU A 427 22.03 27.16 -15.72
C GLU A 427 23.09 27.19 -16.82
N THR A 428 24.38 27.26 -16.46
CA THR A 428 25.47 27.21 -17.45
C THR A 428 25.45 25.92 -18.27
N ILE A 429 25.15 24.79 -17.64
CA ILE A 429 25.06 23.47 -18.28
C ILE A 429 23.81 23.40 -19.16
N PHE A 430 22.65 23.85 -18.66
CA PHE A 430 21.39 23.88 -19.42
C PHE A 430 21.46 24.81 -20.64
N LEU A 431 22.27 25.86 -20.59
CA LEU A 431 22.54 26.76 -21.71
C LEU A 431 23.67 26.26 -22.63
N GLY A 432 24.39 25.21 -22.24
CA GLY A 432 25.55 24.70 -22.97
C GLY A 432 26.74 25.66 -23.00
N LEU A 433 26.87 26.54 -22.00
CA LEU A 433 27.99 27.47 -21.84
C LEU A 433 29.25 26.67 -21.51
N GLY A 434 30.25 26.72 -22.39
CA GLY A 434 31.46 25.88 -22.33
C GLY A 434 31.46 24.69 -23.29
N GLY A 435 30.39 24.48 -24.05
CA GLY A 435 30.26 23.43 -25.06
C GLY A 435 29.61 23.91 -26.35
N GLN A 436 28.72 23.09 -26.93
CA GLN A 436 27.93 23.43 -28.12
C GLN A 436 26.45 23.61 -27.74
N PRO A 437 25.95 24.85 -27.57
CA PRO A 437 24.58 25.12 -27.11
C PRO A 437 23.49 24.40 -27.93
N LEU A 438 23.67 24.28 -29.25
CA LEU A 438 22.72 23.59 -30.12
C LEU A 438 22.58 22.09 -29.87
N LYS A 439 23.59 21.45 -29.26
CA LYS A 439 23.51 20.04 -28.85
C LYS A 439 22.68 19.84 -27.58
N VAL A 440 22.40 20.91 -26.84
CA VAL A 440 21.62 20.85 -25.59
C VAL A 440 20.12 20.94 -25.86
N LEU A 441 19.73 21.61 -26.95
CA LEU A 441 18.32 21.79 -27.34
C LEU A 441 17.52 20.47 -27.38
N PRO A 442 17.96 19.39 -28.06
CA PRO A 442 17.21 18.12 -28.04
C PRO A 442 17.08 17.50 -26.64
N LYS A 443 18.07 17.73 -25.75
CA LYS A 443 18.00 17.24 -24.36
C LYS A 443 16.94 18.00 -23.55
N LEU A 444 16.83 19.32 -23.75
CA LEU A 444 15.79 20.13 -23.11
C LEU A 444 14.40 19.69 -23.55
N THR A 445 14.19 19.50 -24.86
CA THR A 445 12.92 19.02 -25.40
C THR A 445 12.57 17.63 -24.88
N ALA A 446 13.53 16.69 -24.86
CA ALA A 446 13.30 15.36 -24.32
C ALA A 446 12.93 15.39 -22.83
N LEU A 447 13.61 16.23 -22.04
CA LEU A 447 13.31 16.42 -20.62
C LEU A 447 11.92 17.05 -20.41
N GLN A 448 11.56 18.06 -21.20
CA GLN A 448 10.24 18.69 -21.15
C GLN A 448 9.13 17.70 -21.53
N GLY A 449 9.38 16.83 -22.52
CA GLY A 449 8.48 15.73 -22.86
C GLY A 449 8.24 14.77 -21.69
N LYS A 450 9.31 14.39 -20.97
CA LYS A 450 9.19 13.57 -19.74
C LYS A 450 8.39 14.28 -18.65
N VAL A 451 8.62 15.59 -18.44
CA VAL A 451 7.87 16.40 -17.46
C VAL A 451 6.38 16.50 -17.83
N ASN A 452 6.06 16.62 -19.12
CA ASN A 452 4.68 16.67 -19.60
C ASN A 452 3.94 15.34 -19.44
N GLY A 453 4.66 14.21 -19.56
CA GLY A 453 4.13 12.86 -19.33
C GLY A 453 4.08 12.43 -17.86
N ALA A 454 4.75 13.16 -16.96
CA ALA A 454 4.76 12.89 -15.54
C ALA A 454 3.45 13.36 -14.87
N ASP A 455 3.04 12.66 -13.81
CA ASP A 455 1.80 12.96 -13.07
C ASP A 455 2.06 13.98 -11.96
N LEU A 456 2.65 15.10 -12.39
CA LEU A 456 2.91 16.28 -11.58
C LEU A 456 1.65 17.16 -11.51
N SER A 457 1.47 17.87 -10.39
CA SER A 457 0.43 18.90 -10.35
C SER A 457 0.64 19.94 -11.46
N GLU A 458 -0.45 20.45 -12.02
CA GLU A 458 -0.43 21.42 -13.13
C GLU A 458 0.52 22.60 -12.88
N MET A 459 0.53 23.15 -11.67
CA MET A 459 1.43 24.25 -11.29
C MET A 459 2.91 23.88 -11.44
N HIS A 460 3.33 22.71 -10.96
CA HIS A 460 4.73 22.26 -11.05
C HIS A 460 5.11 21.98 -12.50
N ARG A 461 4.28 21.22 -13.22
CA ARG A 461 4.48 20.92 -14.64
C ARG A 461 4.67 22.21 -15.44
N ARG A 462 3.76 23.18 -15.29
CA ARG A 462 3.84 24.47 -15.98
C ARG A 462 5.14 25.22 -15.69
N LYS A 463 5.48 25.42 -14.41
CA LYS A 463 6.70 26.16 -14.02
C LYS A 463 7.99 25.49 -14.53
N ILE A 464 8.05 24.16 -14.48
CA ILE A 464 9.21 23.41 -14.96
C ILE A 464 9.32 23.55 -16.48
N CYS A 465 8.21 23.35 -17.21
CA CYS A 465 8.19 23.48 -18.67
C CYS A 465 8.51 24.90 -19.14
N GLU A 466 7.99 25.94 -18.48
CA GLU A 466 8.31 27.35 -18.76
C GLU A 466 9.80 27.63 -18.59
N LYS A 467 10.42 27.11 -17.53
CA LYS A 467 11.87 27.30 -17.29
C LYS A 467 12.73 26.55 -18.30
N LEU A 468 12.33 25.36 -18.72
CA LEU A 468 13.02 24.61 -19.79
C LEU A 468 12.93 25.35 -21.14
N ASP A 469 11.75 25.91 -21.45
CA ASP A 469 11.55 26.72 -22.65
C ASP A 469 12.34 28.03 -22.62
N GLU A 470 12.48 28.66 -21.45
CA GLU A 470 13.35 29.83 -21.27
C GLU A 470 14.81 29.54 -21.67
N PHE A 471 15.36 28.38 -21.29
CA PHE A 471 16.70 27.96 -21.73
C PHE A 471 16.76 27.74 -23.23
N GLY A 472 15.76 27.06 -23.80
CA GLY A 472 15.66 26.84 -25.24
C GLY A 472 15.66 28.16 -26.02
N ARG A 473 14.80 29.10 -25.62
CA ARG A 473 14.72 30.45 -26.18
C ARG A 473 16.05 31.19 -26.08
N THR A 474 16.69 31.16 -24.91
CA THR A 474 17.98 31.83 -24.68
C THR A 474 19.08 31.25 -25.58
N ILE A 475 19.10 29.92 -25.79
CA ILE A 475 20.04 29.29 -26.72
C ILE A 475 19.76 29.74 -28.16
N LEU A 476 18.50 29.77 -28.60
CA LEU A 476 18.12 30.20 -29.95
C LEU A 476 18.49 31.67 -30.21
N GLU A 477 18.29 32.53 -29.22
CA GLU A 477 18.66 33.96 -29.28
C GLU A 477 20.19 34.13 -29.33
N ASN A 478 20.95 33.45 -28.46
CA ASN A 478 22.40 33.58 -28.43
C ASN A 478 23.09 32.98 -29.67
N THR A 479 22.57 31.86 -30.16
CA THR A 479 23.13 31.19 -31.35
C THR A 479 22.64 31.80 -32.66
N GLN A 480 21.57 32.60 -32.63
CA GLN A 480 20.96 33.22 -33.81
C GLN A 480 20.63 32.20 -34.92
N VAL A 481 20.30 30.95 -34.58
CA VAL A 481 20.16 29.87 -35.58
C VAL A 481 19.10 30.16 -36.61
N LEU A 482 17.93 30.67 -36.19
CA LEU A 482 16.86 31.02 -37.12
C LEU A 482 17.29 32.11 -38.09
N LYS A 483 18.04 33.11 -37.62
CA LYS A 483 18.60 34.18 -38.45
C LYS A 483 19.67 33.66 -39.42
N ARG A 484 20.57 32.80 -38.95
CA ARG A 484 21.60 32.17 -39.80
C ARG A 484 20.96 31.31 -40.89
N LEU A 485 19.92 30.54 -40.55
CA LEU A 485 19.17 29.73 -41.51
C LEU A 485 18.49 30.62 -42.57
N HIS A 486 17.93 31.75 -42.15
CA HIS A 486 17.33 32.73 -43.07
C HIS A 486 18.35 33.32 -44.05
N GLN A 487 19.57 33.56 -43.58
CA GLN A 487 20.66 34.16 -44.36
C GLN A 487 21.39 33.17 -45.29
N LEU A 488 21.11 31.86 -45.22
CA LEU A 488 21.72 30.89 -46.13
C LEU A 488 21.36 31.21 -47.59
N ASP A 489 22.33 31.11 -48.48
CA ASP A 489 22.14 31.26 -49.92
C ASP A 489 21.67 29.93 -50.53
N VAL A 490 20.48 29.51 -50.14
CA VAL A 490 19.80 28.30 -50.62
C VAL A 490 18.32 28.60 -50.91
N PRO A 491 17.64 27.81 -51.76
CA PRO A 491 16.22 27.99 -52.04
C PRO A 491 15.36 27.97 -50.76
N VAL A 492 14.25 28.71 -50.78
CA VAL A 492 13.32 28.82 -49.63
C VAL A 492 12.75 27.46 -49.21
N GLN A 493 12.59 26.55 -50.17
CA GLN A 493 12.19 25.15 -49.97
C GLN A 493 13.19 24.40 -49.10
N GLU A 494 14.49 24.59 -49.34
CA GLU A 494 15.54 23.96 -48.54
C GLU A 494 15.61 24.56 -47.13
N LYS A 495 15.39 25.88 -47.00
CA LYS A 495 15.28 26.54 -45.68
C LYS A 495 14.11 25.99 -44.87
N ALA A 496 12.94 25.86 -45.50
CA ALA A 496 11.77 25.26 -44.88
C ALA A 496 12.03 23.79 -44.50
N ALA A 497 12.60 22.99 -45.41
CA ALA A 497 12.91 21.59 -45.14
C ALA A 497 13.91 21.41 -43.98
N LYS A 498 14.94 22.26 -43.87
CA LYS A 498 15.89 22.24 -42.74
C LYS A 498 15.20 22.60 -41.42
N LEU A 499 14.38 23.65 -41.40
CA LEU A 499 13.66 24.04 -40.19
C LEU A 499 12.62 23.00 -39.74
N LEU A 500 11.88 22.44 -40.70
CA LEU A 500 10.93 21.35 -40.44
C LEU A 500 11.64 20.08 -39.96
N THR A 501 12.82 19.77 -40.50
CA THR A 501 13.66 18.68 -39.98
C THR A 501 14.08 18.95 -38.54
N MET A 502 14.53 20.17 -38.21
CA MET A 502 14.87 20.53 -36.83
C MET A 502 13.66 20.41 -35.87
N LEU A 503 12.46 20.81 -36.30
CA LEU A 503 11.22 20.63 -35.55
C LEU A 503 10.89 19.14 -35.35
N ALA A 504 11.01 18.34 -36.41
CA ALA A 504 10.77 16.90 -36.37
C ALA A 504 11.81 16.14 -35.51
N ASP A 505 13.04 16.64 -35.44
CA ASP A 505 14.13 16.07 -34.65
C ASP A 505 14.12 16.59 -33.19
N GLY A 506 13.11 17.37 -32.80
CA GLY A 506 12.90 17.79 -31.42
C GLY A 506 13.88 18.86 -30.93
N TYR A 507 14.34 19.77 -31.79
CA TYR A 507 15.25 20.85 -31.38
C TYR A 507 14.56 22.01 -30.63
N PHE A 508 13.23 22.05 -30.58
CA PHE A 508 12.49 23.15 -29.99
C PHE A 508 11.62 22.64 -28.86
N THR A 509 11.79 23.25 -27.68
CA THR A 509 10.90 23.08 -26.53
C THR A 509 9.51 23.59 -26.86
N ASP A 510 8.50 22.91 -26.35
CA ASP A 510 7.10 23.33 -26.43
C ASP A 510 6.93 24.65 -25.66
N GLY A 511 6.29 25.62 -26.30
CA GLY A 511 6.23 27.01 -25.85
C GLY A 511 6.78 27.96 -26.91
N GLU A 512 7.39 29.05 -26.48
CA GLU A 512 7.77 30.16 -27.35
C GLU A 512 8.88 29.75 -28.34
N ALA A 513 9.78 28.85 -27.94
CA ALA A 513 10.85 28.36 -28.82
C ALA A 513 10.30 27.64 -30.05
N ARG A 514 9.33 26.74 -29.86
CA ARG A 514 8.64 26.03 -30.94
C ARG A 514 7.76 26.97 -31.76
N ASP A 515 6.98 27.84 -31.11
CA ASP A 515 6.09 28.78 -31.80
C ASP A 515 6.85 29.67 -32.78
N ARG A 516 8.01 30.20 -32.38
CA ARG A 516 8.87 31.02 -33.25
C ARG A 516 9.39 30.22 -34.45
N ALA A 517 9.81 28.98 -34.25
CA ALA A 517 10.29 28.11 -35.32
C ALA A 517 9.16 27.72 -36.29
N GLU A 518 7.98 27.40 -35.77
CA GLU A 518 6.81 27.08 -36.57
C GLU A 518 6.34 28.28 -37.40
N LEU A 519 6.25 29.47 -36.79
CA LEU A 519 5.90 30.71 -37.48
C LEU A 519 6.85 30.97 -38.65
N GLN A 520 8.16 30.81 -38.43
CA GLN A 520 9.17 31.01 -39.45
C GLN A 520 9.08 29.95 -40.56
N ALA A 521 8.80 28.68 -40.23
CA ALA A 521 8.57 27.62 -41.22
C ALA A 521 7.33 27.91 -42.07
N ARG A 522 6.22 28.33 -41.44
CA ARG A 522 4.99 28.74 -42.12
C ARG A 522 5.23 29.95 -43.02
N HIS A 523 6.05 30.91 -42.60
CA HIS A 523 6.43 32.05 -43.43
C HIS A 523 7.16 31.63 -44.71
N TYR A 524 8.11 30.69 -44.63
CA TYR A 524 8.78 30.15 -45.82
C TYR A 524 7.80 29.44 -46.75
N MET A 525 6.89 28.62 -46.22
CA MET A 525 5.90 27.90 -47.01
C MET A 525 4.88 28.80 -47.71
N LYS A 526 4.59 29.98 -47.15
CA LYS A 526 3.70 30.99 -47.75
C LYS A 526 4.37 31.84 -48.84
N SER A 527 5.67 31.64 -49.10
CA SER A 527 6.39 32.42 -50.12
C SER A 527 5.90 32.10 -51.54
N PRO A 528 5.78 33.09 -52.45
CA PRO A 528 5.37 32.86 -53.83
C PRO A 528 6.29 31.85 -54.54
N GLY A 529 5.71 30.91 -55.28
CA GLY A 529 6.47 29.87 -56.01
C GLY A 529 7.04 28.75 -55.13
N PHE A 530 6.65 28.66 -53.85
CA PHE A 530 7.16 27.62 -52.95
C PHE A 530 6.88 26.20 -53.47
N THR A 531 5.63 25.91 -53.82
CA THR A 531 5.18 24.63 -54.37
C THR A 531 5.79 24.33 -55.73
N GLU A 532 5.93 25.33 -56.60
CA GLU A 532 6.57 25.17 -57.91
C GLU A 532 8.05 24.85 -57.77
N GLY A 533 8.77 25.50 -56.85
CA GLY A 533 10.17 25.20 -56.59
C GLY A 533 10.42 23.88 -55.86
N LEU A 534 9.41 23.27 -55.23
CA LEU A 534 9.51 21.90 -54.68
C LEU A 534 9.53 20.83 -55.77
N ILE A 535 8.93 21.12 -56.93
CA ILE A 535 8.77 20.17 -58.05
C ILE A 535 9.59 20.55 -59.29
N SER A 536 10.24 21.71 -59.28
CA SER A 536 11.02 22.24 -60.40
C SER A 536 12.16 21.30 -60.79
N GLY A 537 12.26 20.97 -62.08
CA GLY A 537 13.30 20.08 -62.62
C GLY A 537 13.06 18.58 -62.40
N LEU A 538 11.94 18.18 -61.79
CA LEU A 538 11.60 16.76 -61.55
C LEU A 538 10.58 16.23 -62.57
N GLY A 539 10.71 14.95 -62.93
CA GLY A 539 9.67 14.23 -63.68
C GLY A 539 8.42 14.02 -62.83
N ARG A 540 7.26 13.75 -63.46
CA ARG A 540 5.95 13.62 -62.77
C ARG A 540 5.98 12.66 -61.57
N ALA A 541 6.61 11.49 -61.72
CA ALA A 541 6.72 10.51 -60.65
C ALA A 541 7.62 10.96 -59.48
N ASP A 542 8.69 11.72 -59.76
CA ASP A 542 9.61 12.22 -58.74
C ASP A 542 9.05 13.46 -58.04
N ALA A 543 8.26 14.29 -58.74
CA ALA A 543 7.51 15.40 -58.16
C ALA A 543 6.46 14.91 -57.15
N GLU A 544 5.72 13.84 -57.47
CA GLU A 544 4.78 13.21 -56.53
C GLU A 544 5.47 12.68 -55.28
N LYS A 545 6.64 12.02 -55.43
CA LYS A 545 7.46 11.57 -54.30
C LYS A 545 7.98 12.72 -53.44
N ALA A 546 8.46 13.81 -54.07
CA ALA A 546 8.96 14.98 -53.35
C ALA A 546 7.87 15.65 -52.50
N LEU A 547 6.65 15.78 -53.06
CA LEU A 547 5.49 16.29 -52.32
C LEU A 547 5.06 15.36 -51.19
N LEU A 548 5.10 14.04 -51.39
CA LEU A 548 4.81 13.06 -50.35
C LEU A 548 5.83 13.14 -49.20
N ASN A 549 7.12 13.21 -49.52
CA ASN A 549 8.19 13.36 -48.54
C ASN A 549 8.03 14.64 -47.73
N PHE A 550 7.68 15.75 -48.37
CA PHE A 550 7.43 17.01 -47.69
C PHE A 550 6.19 16.94 -46.77
N ARG A 551 5.12 16.27 -47.20
CA ARG A 551 3.94 16.01 -46.34
C ARG A 551 4.28 15.14 -45.13
N MET A 552 5.08 14.08 -45.32
CA MET A 552 5.56 13.26 -44.21
C MET A 552 6.40 14.09 -43.23
N LEU A 553 7.23 15.02 -43.73
CA LEU A 553 8.01 15.90 -42.88
C LEU A 553 7.14 16.87 -42.08
N LEU A 554 6.08 17.44 -42.68
CA LEU A 554 5.11 18.26 -41.96
C LEU A 554 4.39 17.48 -40.85
N SER A 555 3.98 16.25 -41.15
CA SER A 555 3.37 15.35 -40.16
C SER A 555 4.35 15.03 -39.03
N ARG A 556 5.60 14.71 -39.33
CA ARG A 556 6.64 14.46 -38.31
C ARG A 556 6.97 15.70 -37.48
N ALA A 557 6.95 16.89 -38.07
CA ALA A 557 7.12 18.16 -37.36
C ALA A 557 5.87 18.58 -36.58
N ASN A 558 4.79 17.79 -36.64
CA ASN A 558 3.50 18.07 -36.03
C ASN A 558 2.90 19.43 -36.44
N ILE A 559 3.16 19.84 -37.69
CA ILE A 559 2.54 21.03 -38.30
C ILE A 559 1.39 20.51 -39.15
N THR A 560 0.24 20.29 -38.52
CA THR A 560 -0.99 19.95 -39.22
C THR A 560 -1.60 21.19 -39.88
N LYS A 561 -2.30 20.96 -41.00
CA LYS A 561 -3.14 21.99 -41.63
C LYS A 561 -4.44 22.13 -40.84
N GLU A 562 -4.54 23.18 -40.03
CA GLU A 562 -5.74 23.82 -39.50
C GLU A 562 -5.21 25.15 -38.91
N ASP A 563 -5.70 26.36 -39.20
CA ASP A 563 -7.01 26.83 -39.62
C ASP A 563 -6.91 27.71 -40.90
N ASP A 564 -7.63 27.34 -41.96
CA ASP A 564 -8.18 28.32 -42.91
C ASP A 564 -9.64 28.53 -42.47
N SER A 565 -9.84 29.50 -41.59
CA SER A 565 -11.14 30.14 -41.32
C SER A 565 -11.08 31.59 -41.74
#